data_AF-A0A8J2XEX3-F1
#
_entry.id   AF-A0A8J2XEX3-F1
#
_cell.length_a   1.000
_cell.length_b   1.000
_cell.length_c   1.000
_cell.angle_alpha   90.00
_cell.angle_beta   90.00
_cell.angle_gamma   90.00
#
_symmetry.space_group_name_H-M   'P 1'
#
loop_
_entity.id
_entity.type
_entity.pdbx_description
1 polymer ?
#
loop_
_entity_poly.entity_id
_entity_poly.type
_entity_poly.pdbx_seq_one_letter_code
_entity_poly.pdbx_strand_id
1 'polypeptide(L)' 'MDKMQGLEEMFRAINQLSEGEAKAILKLLYGSLNTYAAGNGEYTSEQLIQDIKNVFIKIPDAAN' A
#
# COMPACT_ATOMS: atom_id res chain seq x y z
N MET A 1 6.02 -14.01 -15.92
CA MET A 1 6.75 -13.02 -15.09
C MET A 1 7.35 -13.75 -13.92
N ASP A 2 8.67 -13.68 -13.77
CA ASP A 2 9.36 -14.25 -12.63
C ASP A 2 8.98 -13.46 -11.36
N LYS A 3 8.62 -14.16 -10.27
CA LYS A 3 8.14 -13.52 -9.03
C LYS A 3 9.22 -12.63 -8.40
N MET A 4 10.48 -12.95 -8.65
CA MET A 4 11.64 -12.19 -8.17
C MET A 4 11.74 -10.82 -8.86
N GLN A 5 11.41 -10.75 -10.14
CA GLN A 5 11.48 -9.53 -10.94
C GLN A 5 10.47 -8.47 -10.48
N GLY A 6 9.24 -8.89 -10.15
CA GLY A 6 8.20 -7.96 -9.67
C GLY A 6 8.49 -7.35 -8.29
N LEU A 7 9.24 -8.05 -7.42
CA LEU A 7 9.62 -7.51 -6.11
C LEU A 7 10.68 -6.41 -6.25
N GLU A 8 11.66 -6.59 -7.15
CA GLU A 8 12.70 -5.60 -7.41
C GLU A 8 12.13 -4.32 -8.04
N GLU A 9 11.18 -4.46 -8.98
CA GLU A 9 10.46 -3.35 -9.60
C GLU A 9 9.67 -2.55 -8.56
N MET A 10 8.99 -3.24 -7.63
CA MET A 10 8.27 -2.60 -6.52
C MET A 10 9.22 -1.79 -5.63
N PHE A 11 10.38 -2.35 -5.25
CA PHE A 11 11.36 -1.61 -4.45
C PHE A 11 11.94 -0.40 -5.19
N ARG A 12 12.17 -0.51 -6.49
CA ARG A 12 12.59 0.63 -7.32
C ARG A 12 11.54 1.74 -7.32
N ALA A 13 10.27 1.40 -7.54
CA ALA A 13 9.18 2.38 -7.54
C ALA A 13 9.04 3.07 -6.18
N ILE A 14 9.14 2.32 -5.07
CA ILE A 14 9.11 2.89 -3.72
C ILE A 14 10.26 3.88 -3.49
N ASN A 15 11.47 3.56 -3.95
CA ASN A 15 12.64 4.43 -3.79
C ASN A 15 12.57 5.69 -4.67
N GLN A 16 11.70 5.72 -5.68
CA GLN A 16 11.48 6.86 -6.56
C GLN A 16 10.38 7.80 -6.07
N LEU A 17 9.62 7.41 -5.05
CA LEU A 17 8.57 8.26 -4.48
C LEU A 17 9.16 9.55 -3.92
N SER A 18 8.51 10.66 -4.23
CA SER A 18 8.74 11.92 -3.53
C SER A 18 8.31 11.80 -2.06
N GLU A 19 8.83 12.71 -1.23
CA GLU A 19 8.41 12.79 0.18
C GLU A 19 6.89 12.98 0.33
N GLY A 20 6.27 13.74 -0.57
CA GLY A 20 4.83 13.96 -0.58
C GLY A 20 4.04 12.68 -0.87
N GLU A 21 4.47 11.89 -1.84
CA GLU A 21 3.85 10.61 -2.20
C GLU A 21 4.05 9.56 -1.10
N ALA A 22 5.25 9.46 -0.55
CA ALA A 22 5.54 8.60 0.60
C ALA A 22 4.66 8.96 1.81
N LYS A 23 4.49 10.26 2.09
CA LYS A 23 3.60 10.75 3.15
C LYS A 23 2.13 10.44 2.88
N ALA A 24 1.68 10.52 1.63
CA ALA A 24 0.31 10.18 1.25
C ALA A 24 0.03 8.69 1.43
N ILE A 25 0.95 7.81 0.99
CA ILE A 25 0.87 6.36 1.20
C ILE A 25 0.83 6.04 2.69
N LEU A 26 1.69 6.66 3.49
CA LEU A 26 1.72 6.46 4.93
C LEU A 26 0.37 6.83 5.58
N LYS A 27 -0.24 7.95 5.18
CA LYS A 27 -1.57 8.36 5.66
C LYS A 27 -2.66 7.33 5.31
N LEU A 28 -2.64 6.77 4.10
CA LEU A 28 -3.60 5.74 3.69
C LEU A 28 -3.47 4.49 4.56
N LEU A 29 -2.24 4.01 4.77
CA LEU A 29 -1.98 2.84 5.63
C LEU A 29 -2.45 3.06 7.07
N TYR A 30 -2.13 4.21 7.66
CA TYR A 30 -2.61 4.57 9.00
C TYR A 30 -4.13 4.68 9.08
N GLY A 31 -4.78 5.23 8.04
CA GLY A 31 -6.23 5.29 7.95
C GLY A 31 -6.88 3.91 8.00
N SER A 32 -6.41 2.98 7.16
CA SER A 32 -6.92 1.60 7.15
C SER A 32 -6.70 0.88 8.48
N LEU A 33 -5.52 1.02 9.09
CA LEU A 33 -5.22 0.45 10.41
C LEU A 33 -6.11 1.02 11.51
N ASN A 34 -6.34 2.34 11.51
CA ASN A 34 -7.20 2.98 12.48
C ASN A 34 -8.66 2.55 12.32
N THR A 35 -9.14 2.44 11.07
CA THR A 35 -10.49 1.91 10.78
C THR A 35 -10.64 0.48 11.28
N TYR A 36 -9.62 -0.37 11.13
CA TYR A 36 -9.62 -1.72 11.71
C TYR A 36 -9.68 -1.72 13.23
N ALA A 37 -8.81 -0.93 13.88
CA ALA A 37 -8.76 -0.85 15.32
C ALA A 37 -10.07 -0.30 15.94
N ALA A 38 -10.74 0.63 15.24
CA ALA A 38 -11.95 1.30 15.71
C ALA A 38 -13.25 0.63 15.23
N GLY A 39 -13.21 -0.24 14.22
CA GLY A 39 -14.36 -0.65 13.42
C GLY A 39 -15.32 -1.66 14.05
N ASN A 40 -15.28 -1.91 15.37
CA ASN A 40 -16.17 -2.85 16.09
C ASN A 40 -16.38 -4.23 15.42
N GLY A 41 -15.42 -4.70 14.61
CA GLY A 41 -15.50 -5.97 13.88
C GLY A 41 -16.15 -5.92 12.48
N GLU A 42 -16.64 -4.76 12.02
CA GLU A 42 -17.20 -4.60 10.66
C GLU A 42 -16.10 -4.54 9.58
N TYR A 43 -14.92 -4.06 9.94
CA TYR A 43 -13.75 -4.06 9.07
C TYR A 43 -12.83 -5.20 9.48
N THR A 44 -12.76 -6.23 8.64
CA THR A 44 -12.03 -7.46 8.93
C THR A 44 -10.55 -7.34 8.62
N SER A 45 -9.75 -8.23 9.19
CA SER A 45 -8.32 -8.35 8.89
C SER A 45 -8.06 -8.63 7.40
N GLU A 46 -8.95 -9.41 6.77
CA GLU A 46 -8.91 -9.75 5.36
C GLU A 46 -9.16 -8.51 4.49
N GLN A 47 -10.14 -7.69 4.86
CA GLN A 47 -10.40 -6.41 4.19
C GLN A 47 -9.20 -5.48 4.30
N LEU A 48 -8.62 -5.34 5.50
CA LEU A 48 -7.43 -4.54 5.75
C LEU A 48 -6.25 -4.99 4.88
N ILE A 49 -5.98 -6.29 4.82
CA ILE A 49 -4.89 -6.84 4.00
C ILE A 49 -5.11 -6.54 2.52
N GLN A 50 -6.35 -6.63 2.02
CA GLN A 50 -6.66 -6.29 0.63
C GLN A 50 -6.49 -4.80 0.34
N ASP A 51 -6.95 -3.93 1.23
CA ASP A 51 -6.81 -2.48 1.05
C ASP A 51 -5.34 -2.05 1.06
N ILE A 52 -4.53 -2.61 1.97
CA ILE A 52 -3.08 -2.38 1.98
C ILE A 52 -2.45 -2.85 0.66
N LYS A 53 -2.78 -4.07 0.20
CA LYS A 53 -2.27 -4.59 -1.09
C LYS A 53 -2.65 -3.69 -2.26
N ASN A 54 -3.88 -3.19 -2.29
CA ASN A 54 -4.36 -2.28 -3.34
C ASN A 54 -3.61 -0.95 -3.37
N VAL A 55 -3.14 -0.46 -2.21
CA VAL A 55 -2.26 0.72 -2.16
C VAL A 55 -0.93 0.41 -2.86
N PHE A 56 -0.32 -0.75 -2.57
CA PHE A 56 0.98 -1.12 -3.16
C PHE A 56 0.90 -1.54 -4.64
N ILE A 57 -0.18 -2.18 -5.08
CA ILE A 57 -0.37 -2.56 -6.51
C ILE A 57 -0.50 -1.33 -7.41
N LYS A 58 -0.98 -0.21 -6.87
CA LYS A 58 -1.11 1.06 -7.62
C LYS A 58 0.20 1.86 -7.71
N ILE A 59 1.21 1.52 -6.93
CA ILE A 59 2.54 2.16 -6.99
C ILE A 59 3.26 1.87 -8.32
N PRO A 60 3.25 0.63 -8.86
CA PRO A 60 3.73 0.32 -10.21
C PRO A 60 3.17 1.21 -11.31
N ASP A 61 1.90 1.62 -11.23
CA ASP A 61 1.24 2.42 -12.27
C ASP A 61 1.60 3.91 -12.19
N ALA A 62 2.06 4.39 -11.03
CA ALA A 62 2.37 5.80 -10.78
C ALA A 62 3.81 6.19 -11.16
N ALA A 63 4.67 5.22 -11.53
CA ALA A 63 6.09 5.43 -11.83
C ALA A 63 6.38 5.76 -13.32
N ASN A 64 5.45 6.41 -14.03
CA ASN A 64 5.62 6.86 -15.42
C ASN A 64 5.86 8.37 -15.52
#